data_AF-A0A3S0Z669-F1
#
_entry.id   AF-A0A3S0Z669-F1
#
_cell.length_a   1.000
_cell.length_b   1.000
_cell.length_c   1.000
_cell.angle_alpha   90.00
_cell.angle_beta   90.00
_cell.angle_gamma   90.00
#
_symmetry.space_group_name_H-M   'P 1'
#
loop_
_entity.id
_entity.type
_entity.pdbx_description
1 polymer ?
#
loop_
_entity_poly.entity_id
_entity_poly.type
_entity_poly.pdbx_seq_one_letter_code
_entity_poly.pdbx_strand_id
1 'polypeptide(L)'
;MKRPKVHAVTAKNYLAMSEAAWAIALRLGEFGYSEIAVGLKVSHEQATRFVRGWLKEGAVEQLSEGRGNNRCRFRAYADFVRPEPLRQRTPAENMWTAMRRLRSFTPSDLSAHATTETVSVDQTHAGAYCRSLLSAGYLSVVRPASPSVNREAIYRLVNETGPQAPVTKRVAALVDPNSGETIVLGGNL
;
A
#
# COMPACT_ATOMS: atom_id res chain seq x y z
N MET A 1 4.45 -31.59 15.56
CA MET A 1 3.50 -30.53 15.97
C MET A 1 3.58 -29.38 14.93
N LYS A 2 2.66 -29.34 13.95
CA LYS A 2 2.69 -28.35 12.85
C LYS A 2 2.02 -27.05 13.30
N ARG A 3 2.74 -25.93 13.23
CA ARG A 3 2.17 -24.58 13.46
C ARG A 3 1.14 -24.28 12.36
N PRO A 4 -0.04 -23.73 12.68
CA PRO A 4 -1.02 -23.37 11.66
C PRO A 4 -0.49 -22.19 10.82
N LYS A 5 -0.61 -22.31 9.50
CA LYS A 5 -0.25 -21.27 8.54
C LYS A 5 -1.25 -20.12 8.70
N VAL A 6 -0.78 -18.96 9.14
CA VAL A 6 -1.57 -17.72 9.09
C VAL A 6 -1.72 -17.35 7.62
N HIS A 7 -2.88 -17.66 7.04
CA HIS A 7 -3.21 -17.27 5.68
C HIS A 7 -3.25 -15.74 5.60
N ALA A 8 -2.37 -15.16 4.79
CA ALA A 8 -2.41 -13.75 4.45
C ALA A 8 -3.80 -13.45 3.84
N VAL A 9 -4.62 -12.69 4.59
CA VAL A 9 -5.93 -12.24 4.12
C VAL A 9 -5.67 -11.33 2.91
N THR A 10 -6.14 -11.74 1.74
CA THR A 10 -6.06 -10.92 0.51
C THR A 10 -6.84 -9.63 0.73
N ALA A 11 -6.37 -8.47 0.23
CA ALA A 11 -7.00 -7.16 0.46
C ALA A 11 -8.51 -7.12 0.12
N LYS A 12 -8.93 -7.84 -0.93
CA LYS A 12 -10.34 -8.00 -1.31
C LYS A 12 -11.17 -8.75 -0.26
N ASN A 13 -10.59 -9.77 0.37
CA ASN A 13 -11.23 -10.52 1.45
C ASN A 13 -11.33 -9.67 2.73
N TYR A 14 -10.32 -8.83 3.01
CA TYR A 14 -10.33 -7.95 4.16
C TYR A 14 -11.45 -6.89 4.06
N LEU A 15 -11.65 -6.29 2.87
CA LEU A 15 -12.73 -5.34 2.63
C LEU A 15 -14.11 -5.97 2.84
N ALA A 16 -14.36 -7.13 2.24
CA ALA A 16 -15.62 -7.86 2.42
C ALA A 16 -15.89 -8.23 3.89
N MET A 17 -14.87 -8.66 4.63
CA MET A 17 -14.99 -8.95 6.06
C MET A 17 -15.28 -7.68 6.88
N SER A 18 -14.64 -6.56 6.54
CA SER A 18 -14.86 -5.26 7.19
C SER A 18 -16.29 -4.76 6.99
N GLU A 19 -16.84 -4.87 5.78
CA GLU A 19 -18.22 -4.49 5.46
C GLU A 19 -19.23 -5.35 6.21
N ALA A 20 -19.03 -6.67 6.25
CA ALA A 20 -19.90 -7.58 6.99
C ALA A 20 -19.86 -7.31 8.51
N ALA A 21 -18.67 -7.01 9.06
CA ALA A 21 -18.52 -6.60 10.45
C ALA A 21 -19.30 -5.30 10.75
N TRP A 22 -19.22 -4.32 9.85
CA TRP A 22 -19.91 -3.05 9.98
C TRP A 22 -21.44 -3.20 9.94
N ALA A 23 -21.97 -4.04 9.04
CA ALA A 23 -23.39 -4.34 8.98
C ALA A 23 -23.92 -4.96 10.29
N ILE A 24 -23.12 -5.82 10.94
CA ILE A 24 -23.46 -6.39 12.25
C ILE A 24 -23.47 -5.31 13.33
N ALA A 25 -22.47 -4.42 13.34
CA ALA A 25 -22.37 -3.30 14.28
C ALA A 25 -23.61 -2.38 14.20
N LEU A 26 -24.00 -2.00 12.98
CA LEU A 26 -25.20 -1.19 12.73
C LEU A 26 -26.48 -1.90 13.19
N ARG A 27 -26.58 -3.22 12.95
CA ARG A 27 -27.75 -4.00 13.36
C ARG A 27 -27.91 -4.10 14.88
N LEU A 28 -26.79 -4.19 15.61
CA LEU A 28 -26.81 -4.32 17.06
C LEU A 28 -27.09 -3.00 17.77
N GLY A 29 -26.74 -1.86 17.17
CA GLY A 29 -26.87 -0.53 17.76
C GLY A 29 -25.86 -0.28 18.88
N GLU A 30 -25.81 -1.16 19.88
CA GLU A 30 -24.80 -1.21 20.94
C GLU A 30 -24.14 -2.60 20.97
N PHE A 31 -22.81 -2.64 20.95
CA PHE A 31 -22.07 -3.89 20.86
C PHE A 31 -20.74 -3.83 21.61
N GLY A 32 -20.20 -5.00 21.97
CA GLY A 32 -18.82 -5.18 22.39
C GLY A 32 -18.01 -5.96 21.36
N TYR A 33 -16.74 -6.23 21.67
CA TYR A 33 -15.87 -6.99 20.77
C TYR A 33 -16.38 -8.42 20.53
N SER A 34 -16.95 -9.05 21.55
CA SER A 34 -17.43 -10.44 21.50
C SER A 34 -18.65 -10.61 20.60
N GLU A 35 -19.58 -9.64 20.60
CA GLU A 35 -20.76 -9.68 19.74
C GLU A 35 -20.39 -9.59 18.25
N ILE A 36 -19.37 -8.79 17.91
CA ILE A 36 -18.81 -8.73 16.55
C ILE A 36 -18.10 -10.04 16.19
N ALA A 37 -17.30 -10.59 17.11
CA ALA A 37 -16.59 -11.86 16.89
C ALA A 37 -17.55 -13.02 16.59
N VAL A 38 -18.62 -13.14 17.40
CA VAL A 38 -19.65 -14.18 17.24
C VAL A 38 -20.44 -13.96 15.95
N GLY A 39 -20.86 -12.72 15.66
CA GLY A 39 -21.65 -12.40 14.47
C GLY A 39 -20.90 -12.70 13.17
N LEU A 40 -19.60 -12.40 13.11
CA LEU A 40 -18.77 -12.60 11.92
C LEU A 40 -18.07 -13.98 11.89
N LYS A 41 -18.18 -14.77 12.96
CA LYS A 41 -17.46 -16.04 13.16
C LYS A 41 -15.94 -15.89 12.98
N VAL A 42 -15.38 -14.84 13.56
CA VAL A 42 -13.93 -14.52 13.53
C VAL A 42 -13.32 -14.59 14.91
N SER A 43 -11.99 -14.55 15.00
CA SER A 43 -11.32 -14.50 16.29
C SER A 43 -11.61 -13.18 17.02
N HIS A 44 -11.59 -13.21 18.36
CA HIS A 44 -11.73 -12.00 19.18
C HIS A 44 -10.67 -10.94 18.80
N GLU A 45 -9.45 -11.36 18.45
CA GLU A 45 -8.39 -10.45 18.01
C GLU A 45 -8.76 -9.72 16.70
N GLN A 46 -9.37 -10.43 15.73
CA GLN A 46 -9.85 -9.84 14.48
C GLN A 46 -10.99 -8.85 14.76
N ALA A 47 -11.95 -9.20 15.61
CA ALA A 47 -13.02 -8.30 16.02
C ALA A 47 -12.48 -7.05 16.74
N THR A 48 -11.51 -7.21 17.65
CA THR A 48 -10.81 -6.09 18.29
C THR A 48 -10.14 -5.18 17.27
N ARG A 49 -9.51 -5.73 16.23
CA ARG A 49 -8.87 -4.94 15.18
C ARG A 49 -9.87 -4.09 14.40
N PHE A 50 -11.03 -4.64 14.04
CA PHE A 50 -12.08 -3.88 13.35
C PHE A 50 -12.59 -2.72 14.22
N VAL A 51 -13.01 -3.02 15.46
CA VAL A 51 -13.59 -2.02 16.37
C VAL A 51 -12.58 -0.91 16.72
N ARG A 52 -11.30 -1.25 16.92
CA ARG A 52 -10.24 -0.24 17.12
C ARG A 52 -10.00 0.62 15.89
N GLY A 53 -10.10 0.04 14.69
CA GLY A 53 -10.05 0.80 13.43
C GLY A 53 -11.18 1.83 13.37
N TRP A 54 -12.40 1.39 13.65
CA TRP A 54 -13.58 2.25 13.68
C TRP A 54 -13.50 3.37 14.73
N LEU A 55 -12.96 3.09 15.92
CA LEU A 55 -12.72 4.12 16.95
C LEU A 55 -11.74 5.19 16.45
N LYS A 56 -10.64 4.78 15.80
CA LYS A 56 -9.65 5.70 15.25
C LYS A 56 -10.24 6.57 14.12
N GLU A 57 -11.17 6.03 13.37
CA GLU A 57 -11.85 6.69 12.26
C GLU A 57 -13.03 7.58 12.71
N GLY A 58 -13.45 7.49 13.98
CA GLY A 58 -14.64 8.17 14.49
C GLY A 58 -15.97 7.54 14.06
N ALA A 59 -15.93 6.32 13.52
CA ALA A 59 -17.13 5.59 13.08
C ALA A 59 -17.97 5.05 14.23
N VAL A 60 -17.34 4.85 15.39
CA VAL A 60 -17.97 4.34 16.61
C VAL A 60 -17.52 5.17 17.80
N GLU A 61 -18.42 5.40 18.76
CA GLU A 61 -18.11 5.99 20.05
C GLU A 61 -18.08 4.91 21.15
N GLN A 62 -17.26 5.12 22.17
CA GLN A 62 -17.25 4.25 23.35
C GLN A 62 -18.25 4.79 24.39
N LEU A 63 -19.25 3.99 24.74
CA LEU A 63 -20.31 4.37 25.68
C LEU A 63 -19.97 4.08 27.15
N SER A 64 -19.06 3.15 27.44
CA SER A 64 -18.68 2.83 28.82
C SER A 64 -17.18 2.56 29.01
N GLU A 65 -16.62 3.15 30.07
CA GLU A 65 -15.30 2.82 30.62
C GLU A 65 -15.41 1.63 31.59
N GLY A 66 -15.86 0.49 31.09
CA GLY A 66 -15.77 -0.75 31.86
C GLY A 66 -14.30 -1.06 32.15
N ARG A 67 -13.95 -1.32 33.41
CA ARG A 67 -12.60 -1.79 33.78
C ARG A 67 -12.35 -3.16 33.10
N GLY A 68 -11.65 -3.14 31.96
CA GLY A 68 -11.28 -4.31 31.17
C GLY A 68 -12.06 -4.47 29.84
N ASN A 69 -11.43 -5.15 28.87
CA ASN A 69 -11.94 -5.36 27.49
C ASN A 69 -13.35 -5.97 27.42
N ASN A 70 -13.81 -6.69 28.45
CA ASN A 70 -15.04 -7.49 28.41
C ASN A 70 -16.32 -6.71 28.77
N ARG A 71 -16.22 -5.40 29.03
CA ARG A 71 -17.38 -4.53 29.34
C ARG A 71 -17.44 -3.23 28.53
N CYS A 72 -16.49 -3.00 27.62
CA CYS A 72 -16.52 -1.82 26.75
C CYS A 72 -17.67 -1.96 25.76
N ARG A 73 -18.66 -1.06 25.85
CA ARG A 73 -19.76 -0.94 24.88
C ARG A 73 -19.45 0.16 23.87
N PHE A 74 -19.74 -0.12 22.62
CA PHE A 74 -19.58 0.78 21.48
C PHE A 74 -20.91 1.00 20.80
N ARG A 75 -21.11 2.21 20.26
CA ARG A 75 -22.24 2.54 19.40
C ARG A 75 -21.72 2.98 18.04
N ALA A 76 -22.30 2.43 16.98
CA ALA A 76 -21.99 2.80 15.60
C ALA A 76 -22.94 3.90 15.13
N TYR A 77 -22.39 4.92 14.45
CA TYR A 77 -23.20 5.95 13.79
C TYR A 77 -23.62 5.47 12.41
N ALA A 78 -24.93 5.33 12.18
CA ALA A 78 -25.48 4.84 10.92
C ALA A 78 -25.26 5.81 9.74
N ASP A 79 -25.11 7.10 10.05
CA ASP A 79 -24.80 8.19 9.14
C ASP A 79 -23.30 8.44 8.97
N PHE A 80 -22.44 7.62 9.60
CA PHE A 80 -21.00 7.72 9.39
C PHE A 80 -20.64 7.41 7.94
N VAL A 81 -20.47 8.47 7.17
CA VAL A 81 -19.82 8.39 5.87
C VAL A 81 -18.34 8.23 6.16
N ARG A 82 -17.84 6.99 6.03
CA ARG A 82 -16.40 6.74 5.98
C ARG A 82 -15.84 7.69 4.91
N PRO A 83 -14.97 8.65 5.26
CA PRO A 83 -14.28 9.40 4.23
C PRO A 83 -13.56 8.35 3.40
N GLU A 84 -13.86 8.26 2.10
CA GLU A 84 -13.11 7.38 1.22
C GLU A 84 -11.65 7.75 1.45
N PRO A 85 -10.79 6.81 1.88
CA PRO A 85 -9.38 7.12 1.97
C PRO A 85 -8.97 7.47 0.55
N LEU A 86 -8.76 8.77 0.29
CA LEU A 86 -8.30 9.26 -1.00
C LEU A 86 -7.13 8.35 -1.35
N ARG A 87 -7.30 7.55 -2.42
CA ARG A 87 -6.33 6.52 -2.78
C ARG A 87 -4.95 7.15 -2.73
N GLN A 88 -4.18 6.79 -1.73
CA GLN A 88 -2.89 7.43 -1.50
C GLN A 88 -1.98 6.99 -2.64
N ARG A 89 -1.41 7.96 -3.34
CA ARG A 89 -0.46 7.67 -4.41
C ARG A 89 0.74 6.94 -3.84
N THR A 90 1.21 5.95 -4.56
CA THR A 90 2.45 5.26 -4.21
C THR A 90 3.67 6.18 -4.48
N PRO A 91 4.83 5.89 -3.86
CA PRO A 91 6.08 6.57 -4.20
C PRO A 91 6.38 6.61 -5.70
N ALA A 92 6.15 5.50 -6.42
CA ALA A 92 6.35 5.42 -7.86
C ALA A 92 5.41 6.35 -8.63
N GLU A 93 4.14 6.46 -8.23
CA GLU A 93 3.17 7.37 -8.85
C GLU A 93 3.51 8.84 -8.63
N ASN A 94 3.99 9.19 -7.43
CA ASN A 94 4.47 10.54 -7.15
C ASN A 94 5.71 10.87 -7.99
N MET A 95 6.69 9.97 -8.02
CA MET A 95 7.90 10.14 -8.83
C MET A 95 7.57 10.25 -10.32
N TRP A 96 6.73 9.38 -10.86
CA TRP A 96 6.31 9.45 -12.26
C TRP A 96 5.62 10.78 -12.60
N THR A 97 4.71 11.22 -11.74
CA THR A 97 4.03 12.53 -11.91
C THR A 97 5.03 13.68 -11.86
N ALA A 98 6.00 13.63 -10.95
CA ALA A 98 7.05 14.64 -10.84
C ALA A 98 7.94 14.67 -12.11
N MET A 99 8.41 13.51 -12.60
CA MET A 99 9.24 13.42 -13.81
C MET A 99 8.56 13.98 -15.05
N ARG A 100 7.24 13.76 -15.21
CA ARG A 100 6.48 14.33 -16.35
C ARG A 100 6.45 15.87 -16.33
N ARG A 101 6.55 16.47 -15.14
CA ARG A 101 6.62 17.93 -14.98
C ARG A 101 8.06 18.44 -15.10
N LEU A 102 9.02 17.67 -14.62
CA LEU A 102 10.44 18.00 -14.61
C LEU A 102 11.07 17.60 -15.96
N ARG A 103 11.28 18.57 -16.85
CA ARG A 103 11.88 18.33 -18.19
C ARG A 103 13.25 17.62 -18.12
N SER A 104 14.05 17.90 -17.10
CA SER A 104 15.30 17.21 -16.79
C SER A 104 15.56 17.33 -15.28
N PHE A 105 16.06 16.27 -14.64
CA PHE A 105 16.12 16.17 -13.18
C PHE A 105 17.24 15.24 -12.71
N THR A 106 17.71 15.44 -11.48
CA THR A 106 18.53 14.46 -10.74
C THR A 106 17.64 13.58 -9.83
N PRO A 107 18.18 12.48 -9.26
CA PRO A 107 17.48 11.72 -8.22
C PRO A 107 17.11 12.55 -6.98
N SER A 108 17.93 13.53 -6.59
CA SER A 108 17.60 14.47 -5.51
C SER A 108 16.39 15.33 -5.84
N ASP A 109 16.36 15.93 -7.04
CA ASP A 109 15.22 16.75 -7.49
C ASP A 109 13.94 15.91 -7.45
N LEU A 110 14.03 14.68 -7.96
CA LEU A 110 12.91 13.77 -8.03
C LEU A 110 12.39 13.38 -6.63
N SER A 111 13.28 13.05 -5.70
CA SER A 111 12.95 12.74 -4.31
C SER A 111 12.25 13.91 -3.62
N ALA A 112 12.77 15.13 -3.80
CA ALA A 112 12.18 16.35 -3.24
C ALA A 112 10.78 16.63 -3.80
N HIS A 113 10.59 16.51 -5.12
CA HIS A 113 9.30 16.79 -5.77
C HIS A 113 8.26 15.68 -5.60
N ALA A 114 8.68 14.44 -5.34
CA ALA A 114 7.78 13.30 -5.14
C ALA A 114 7.37 13.09 -3.67
N THR A 115 8.09 13.70 -2.73
CA THR A 115 7.77 13.67 -1.31
C THR A 115 6.56 14.56 -1.02
N THR A 116 5.63 14.02 -0.23
CA THR A 116 4.42 14.70 0.24
C THR A 116 4.30 14.50 1.76
N GLU A 117 3.37 15.20 2.40
CA GLU A 117 3.12 15.07 3.86
C GLU A 117 2.83 13.62 4.29
N THR A 118 2.26 12.82 3.39
CA THR A 118 1.78 11.47 3.71
C THR A 118 2.63 10.36 3.09
N VAL A 119 3.42 10.67 2.06
CA VAL A 119 4.28 9.72 1.34
C VAL A 119 5.66 10.33 1.19
N SER A 120 6.64 9.74 1.87
CA SER A 120 8.05 10.14 1.75
C SER A 120 8.76 9.32 0.67
N VAL A 121 9.61 9.97 -0.11
CA VAL A 121 10.46 9.35 -1.12
C VAL A 121 11.90 9.72 -0.84
N ASP A 122 12.70 8.76 -0.38
CA ASP A 122 14.12 8.99 -0.17
C ASP A 122 14.92 8.99 -1.50
N GLN A 123 16.09 9.61 -1.48
CA GLN A 123 16.97 9.75 -2.64
C GLN A 123 17.49 8.39 -3.16
N THR A 124 17.71 7.42 -2.26
CA THR A 124 18.20 6.08 -2.65
C THR A 124 17.15 5.35 -3.48
N HIS A 125 15.89 5.44 -3.06
CA HIS A 125 14.74 4.88 -3.73
C HIS A 125 14.47 5.58 -5.07
N ALA A 126 14.56 6.91 -5.11
CA ALA A 126 14.49 7.68 -6.35
C ALA A 126 15.59 7.24 -7.34
N GLY A 127 16.83 7.10 -6.86
CA GLY A 127 17.95 6.64 -7.69
C GLY A 127 17.79 5.19 -8.19
N ALA A 128 17.22 4.29 -7.37
CA ALA A 128 16.90 2.92 -7.81
C ALA A 128 15.79 2.90 -8.88
N TYR A 129 14.78 3.76 -8.72
CA TYR A 129 13.69 3.87 -9.68
C TYR A 129 14.19 4.45 -11.02
N CYS A 130 14.98 5.53 -11.00
CA CYS A 130 15.60 6.08 -12.20
C CYS A 130 16.45 5.04 -12.95
N ARG A 131 17.26 4.24 -12.24
CA ARG A 131 18.06 3.17 -12.87
C ARG A 131 17.18 2.10 -13.54
N SER A 132 16.09 1.69 -12.87
CA SER A 132 15.15 0.71 -13.42
C SER A 132 14.49 1.25 -14.69
N LEU A 133 14.01 2.49 -14.66
CA LEU A 133 13.38 3.13 -15.81
C LEU A 133 14.38 3.38 -16.95
N LEU A 134 15.63 3.74 -16.65
CA LEU A 134 16.70 3.86 -17.65
C LEU A 134 16.95 2.51 -18.33
N SER A 135 17.10 1.43 -17.57
CA SER A 135 17.32 0.09 -18.14
C SER A 135 16.15 -0.39 -19.00
N ALA A 136 14.94 0.07 -18.72
CA ALA A 136 13.73 -0.24 -19.48
C ALA A 136 13.43 0.76 -20.61
N GLY A 137 14.32 1.74 -20.88
CA GLY A 137 14.18 2.69 -21.99
C GLY A 137 13.19 3.84 -21.76
N TYR A 138 12.74 4.06 -20.52
CA TYR A 138 11.86 5.18 -20.18
C TYR A 138 12.60 6.50 -20.02
N LEU A 139 13.85 6.44 -19.56
CA LEU A 139 14.71 7.61 -19.35
C LEU A 139 15.91 7.59 -20.29
N SER A 140 16.44 8.77 -20.59
CA SER A 140 17.76 8.96 -21.19
C SER A 140 18.67 9.72 -20.22
N VAL A 141 19.98 9.44 -20.25
CA VAL A 141 20.97 10.20 -19.50
C VAL A 141 21.37 11.45 -20.30
N VAL A 142 21.05 12.63 -19.77
CA VAL A 142 21.49 13.92 -20.33
C VAL A 142 22.93 14.21 -19.89
N ARG A 143 23.26 13.87 -18.65
CA ARG A 143 24.61 13.99 -18.10
C ARG A 143 24.90 12.81 -17.16
N PRO A 144 26.01 12.09 -17.34
CA PRO A 144 26.34 10.97 -16.46
C PRO A 144 26.67 11.46 -15.04
N ALA A 145 26.51 10.56 -14.08
CA ALA A 145 27.00 10.76 -12.72
C ALA A 145 28.54 10.76 -12.72
N SER A 146 29.12 11.49 -11.78
CA SER A 146 30.57 11.50 -11.55
C SER A 146 30.85 11.27 -10.07
N PRO A 147 31.26 10.04 -9.69
CA PRO A 147 31.56 9.70 -8.30
C PRO A 147 32.72 10.53 -7.73
N SER A 148 33.74 10.82 -8.55
CA SER A 148 34.95 11.56 -8.13
C SER A 148 34.68 12.97 -7.59
N VAL A 149 33.56 13.57 -7.98
CA VAL A 149 33.14 14.91 -7.55
C VAL A 149 31.75 14.89 -6.92
N ASN A 150 31.29 13.72 -6.46
CA ASN A 150 30.00 13.48 -5.82
C ASN A 150 28.81 14.12 -6.56
N ARG A 151 28.76 13.96 -7.89
CA ARG A 151 27.78 14.62 -8.74
C ARG A 151 26.81 13.62 -9.35
N GLU A 152 25.53 13.90 -9.19
CA GLU A 152 24.46 13.06 -9.72
C GLU A 152 24.33 13.13 -11.25
N ALA A 153 23.75 12.08 -11.81
CA ALA A 153 23.31 12.04 -13.19
C ALA A 153 22.07 12.92 -13.39
N ILE A 154 21.96 13.53 -14.57
CA ILE A 154 20.75 14.21 -15.02
C ILE A 154 20.03 13.29 -16.00
N TYR A 155 18.78 13.01 -15.70
CA TYR A 155 17.89 12.21 -16.52
C TYR A 155 16.88 13.09 -17.25
N ARG A 156 16.35 12.55 -18.35
CA ARG A 156 15.20 13.10 -19.07
C ARG A 156 14.22 11.97 -19.37
N LEU A 157 12.94 12.23 -19.17
CA LEU A 157 11.87 11.31 -19.58
C LEU A 157 11.74 11.32 -21.10
N VAL A 158 11.88 10.15 -21.73
CA VAL A 158 11.85 10.01 -23.20
C VAL A 158 10.72 9.11 -23.70
N ASN A 159 10.16 8.26 -22.82
CA ASN A 159 8.99 7.44 -23.14
C ASN A 159 7.92 7.64 -22.07
N GLU A 160 6.90 8.45 -22.35
CA GLU A 160 5.77 8.68 -21.46
C GLU A 160 4.57 7.84 -21.91
N THR A 161 4.34 6.71 -21.25
CA THR A 161 3.30 5.73 -21.63
C THR A 161 1.92 6.02 -21.02
N GLY A 162 1.75 7.15 -20.33
CA GLY A 162 0.47 7.59 -19.76
C GLY A 162 0.54 7.95 -18.27
N PRO A 163 -0.63 8.10 -17.60
CA PRO A 163 -0.70 8.58 -16.23
C PRO A 163 -0.30 7.55 -15.17
N GLN A 164 -0.34 6.26 -15.51
CA GLN A 164 0.05 5.19 -14.58
C GLN A 164 1.58 5.01 -14.59
N ALA A 165 2.18 4.97 -13.40
CA ALA A 165 3.61 4.80 -13.26
C ALA A 165 4.04 3.38 -13.65
N PRO A 166 5.09 3.21 -14.48
CA PRO A 166 5.71 1.91 -14.69
C PRO A 166 6.25 1.36 -13.36
N VAL A 167 6.01 0.08 -13.09
CA VAL A 167 6.43 -0.58 -11.85
C VAL A 167 7.30 -1.80 -12.14
N THR A 168 8.41 -1.93 -11.42
CA THR A 168 9.24 -3.13 -11.48
C THR A 168 8.63 -4.21 -10.59
N LYS A 169 8.38 -5.39 -11.14
CA LYS A 169 7.93 -6.57 -10.39
C LYS A 169 8.97 -7.67 -10.45
N ARG A 170 9.18 -8.36 -9.32
CA ARG A 170 9.92 -9.63 -9.32
C ARG A 170 8.99 -10.73 -9.79
N VAL A 171 9.43 -11.52 -10.75
CA VAL A 171 8.72 -12.70 -11.25
C VAL A 171 9.40 -13.96 -10.74
N ALA A 172 8.61 -14.98 -10.42
CA ALA A 172 9.15 -16.32 -10.18
C ALA A 172 9.43 -16.98 -11.53
N ALA A 173 10.57 -17.65 -11.67
CA ALA A 173 10.91 -18.39 -12.89
C ALA A 173 11.46 -19.77 -12.52
N LEU A 174 11.08 -20.78 -13.29
CA LEU A 174 11.69 -22.10 -13.29
C LEU A 174 12.79 -22.12 -14.34
N VAL A 175 13.99 -22.51 -13.93
CA VAL A 175 15.15 -22.64 -14.82
C VAL A 175 15.53 -24.12 -14.87
N ASP A 176 15.50 -24.71 -16.06
CA ASP A 176 16.00 -26.06 -16.28
C ASP A 176 17.46 -25.98 -16.76
N PRO A 177 18.44 -26.40 -15.95
CA PRO A 177 19.85 -26.34 -16.32
C PRO A 177 20.24 -27.31 -17.43
N ASN A 178 19.43 -28.33 -17.73
CA ASN A 178 19.75 -29.31 -18.77
C ASN A 178 19.41 -28.80 -20.16
N SER A 179 18.28 -28.09 -20.29
CA SER A 179 17.83 -27.49 -21.55
C SER A 179 18.27 -26.03 -21.72
N GLY A 180 18.62 -25.35 -20.63
CA GLY A 180 18.86 -23.90 -20.61
C GLY A 180 17.56 -23.08 -20.67
N GLU A 181 16.39 -23.73 -20.60
CA GLU A 181 15.10 -23.07 -20.71
C GLU A 181 14.74 -22.33 -19.41
N THR A 182 14.21 -21.11 -19.55
CA THR A 182 13.67 -20.31 -18.45
C THR A 182 12.19 -20.06 -18.66
N ILE A 183 11.36 -20.66 -17.82
CA ILE A 183 9.90 -20.54 -17.86
C ILE A 183 9.45 -19.59 -16.74
N VAL A 184 8.85 -18.46 -17.10
CA VAL A 184 8.30 -17.50 -16.12
C VAL A 184 6.97 -18.04 -15.57
N LEU A 185 6.88 -18.18 -14.25
CA LEU A 185 5.70 -18.70 -13.57
C LEU A 185 4.76 -17.54 -13.20
N GLY A 186 3.52 -17.58 -13.73
CA GLY A 186 2.45 -16.66 -13.34
C GLY A 186 2.43 -15.29 -14.04
N GLY A 187 3.16 -15.11 -15.15
CA GLY A 187 2.95 -13.99 -16.05
C GLY A 187 1.88 -14.33 -17.08
N ASN A 188 0.71 -13.69 -17.04
CA ASN A 188 -0.12 -13.63 -18.24
C ASN A 188 0.62 -12.73 -19.23
N LEU A 189 0.93 -13.30 -20.40
CA LEU A 189 1.39 -12.57 -21.59
C LEU A 189 0.32 -11.57 -22.05
#